data_AF-A0A7D9ER28-F1
#
_entry.id   AF-A0A7D9ER28-F1
#
_cell.length_a   1.000
_cell.length_b   1.000
_cell.length_c   1.000
_cell.angle_alpha   90.00
_cell.angle_beta   90.00
_cell.angle_gamma   90.00
#
_symmetry.space_group_name_H-M   'P 1'
#
loop_
_entity.id
_entity.type
_entity.pdbx_description
1 polymer ?
#
loop_
_entity_poly.entity_id
_entity_poly.type
_entity_poly.pdbx_seq_one_letter_code
_entity_poly.pdbx_strand_id
1 'polypeptide(L)'
;MNEYTGGPRILTKISSGDIKAKEGDLVNLLCSAQGEPPITFSWKKDQKPLESFTETAKKPYRSSLLVVTVKDQTSFGEYICHIRDRFQSTTHTI
;
A
#
# COMPACT_ATOMS: atom_id res chain seq x y z
N MET A 1 17.73 -22.42 -17.08
CA MET A 1 17.74 -21.76 -15.76
C MET A 1 16.52 -20.87 -15.72
N ASN A 2 15.46 -21.34 -15.08
CA ASN A 2 14.16 -20.68 -15.14
C ASN A 2 14.21 -19.43 -14.25
N GLU A 3 14.08 -18.28 -14.87
CA GLU A 3 13.85 -17.02 -14.18
C GLU A 3 12.50 -17.12 -13.44
N TYR A 4 12.53 -17.48 -12.15
CA TYR A 4 11.40 -17.34 -11.26
C TYR A 4 11.19 -15.84 -10.95
N THR A 5 10.84 -15.05 -11.96
CA THR A 5 10.43 -13.64 -11.87
C THR A 5 8.94 -13.54 -11.48
N GLY A 6 8.52 -14.32 -10.49
CA GLY A 6 7.13 -14.47 -10.06
C GLY A 6 6.85 -13.80 -8.71
N GLY A 7 7.31 -12.56 -8.52
CA GLY A 7 6.90 -11.79 -7.35
C GLY A 7 5.43 -11.36 -7.41
N PRO A 8 4.82 -10.98 -6.27
CA PRO A 8 3.47 -10.44 -6.27
C PRO A 8 3.41 -9.28 -7.26
N ARG A 9 2.59 -9.42 -8.30
CA ARG A 9 2.39 -8.35 -9.27
C ARG A 9 1.57 -7.28 -8.59
N ILE A 10 2.23 -6.17 -8.25
CA ILE A 10 1.53 -4.96 -7.86
C ILE A 10 0.77 -4.50 -9.11
N LEU A 11 -0.56 -4.61 -9.05
CA LEU A 11 -1.41 -4.30 -10.21
C LEU A 11 -1.77 -2.83 -10.28
N THR A 12 -1.85 -2.18 -9.13
CA THR A 12 -2.05 -0.74 -9.07
C THR A 12 -0.68 -0.08 -8.96
N LYS A 13 -0.32 0.70 -9.98
CA LYS A 13 0.50 1.90 -9.79
C LYS A 13 -0.19 2.73 -8.72
N ILE A 14 0.13 2.46 -7.46
CA ILE A 14 -0.29 3.28 -6.32
C ILE A 14 0.17 4.67 -6.68
N SER A 15 -0.75 5.65 -6.82
CA SER A 15 -0.49 7.04 -7.27
C SER A 15 1.00 7.38 -7.27
N SER A 16 1.70 7.00 -8.34
CA SER A 16 3.14 6.90 -8.28
C SER A 16 3.66 8.31 -8.54
N GLY A 17 3.75 9.09 -7.48
CA GLY A 17 4.12 10.50 -7.52
C GLY A 17 3.61 11.27 -6.31
N ASP A 18 4.20 12.44 -6.08
CA ASP A 18 3.88 13.33 -4.97
C ASP A 18 2.38 13.67 -4.92
N ILE A 19 1.69 13.16 -3.89
CA ILE A 19 0.30 13.54 -3.64
C ILE A 19 0.27 14.90 -2.96
N LYS A 20 -0.19 15.91 -3.68
CA LYS A 20 -0.44 17.24 -3.11
C LYS A 20 -1.77 17.25 -2.39
N ALA A 21 -1.75 17.57 -1.10
CA ALA A 21 -2.94 17.72 -0.27
C ALA A 21 -2.85 18.99 0.56
N LYS A 22 -3.99 19.48 1.03
CA LYS A 22 -4.11 20.65 1.92
C LYS A 22 -4.79 20.25 3.23
N GLU A 23 -4.63 21.08 4.25
CA GLU A 23 -5.35 20.91 5.52
C GLU A 23 -6.86 20.85 5.27
N GLY A 24 -7.51 19.84 5.82
CA GLY A 24 -8.92 19.51 5.58
C GLY A 24 -9.16 18.48 4.47
N ASP A 25 -8.14 18.14 3.67
CA ASP A 25 -8.29 17.14 2.61
C ASP A 25 -8.31 15.71 3.16
N LEU A 26 -9.00 14.83 2.44
CA LEU A 26 -9.01 13.39 2.65
C LEU A 26 -8.25 12.71 1.51
N VAL A 27 -7.10 12.12 1.84
CA VAL A 27 -6.24 11.42 0.89
C VAL A 27 -6.49 9.92 1.01
N ASN A 28 -6.84 9.30 -0.12
CA ASN A 28 -7.12 7.86 -0.19
C ASN A 28 -5.94 7.13 -0.84
N LEU A 29 -5.19 6.37 -0.04
CA LEU A 29 -4.04 5.59 -0.46
C LEU A 29 -4.47 4.15 -0.71
N LEU A 30 -4.58 3.76 -1.98
CA LEU A 30 -5.02 2.43 -2.39
C LEU A 30 -3.83 1.58 -2.86
N CYS A 31 -3.60 0.46 -2.18
CA CYS A 31 -2.55 -0.50 -2.46
C CYS A 31 -3.18 -1.84 -2.89
N SER A 32 -3.08 -2.22 -4.16
CA SER A 32 -3.60 -3.49 -4.67
C SER A 32 -2.51 -4.38 -5.23
N ALA A 33 -2.56 -5.65 -4.83
CA ALA A 33 -1.61 -6.67 -5.24
C ALA A 33 -2.34 -7.93 -5.69
N GLN A 34 -1.72 -8.61 -6.65
CA GLN A 34 -2.09 -9.95 -7.08
C GLN A 34 -0.93 -10.89 -6.81
N GLY A 35 -1.26 -12.04 -6.23
CA GLY A 35 -0.29 -13.03 -5.80
C GLY A 35 -0.97 -14.26 -5.27
N GLU A 36 -0.18 -15.17 -4.72
CA GLU A 36 -0.66 -16.41 -4.13
C GLU A 36 -1.11 -16.16 -2.69
N PRO A 37 -2.36 -16.47 -2.31
CA PRO A 37 -2.80 -16.33 -0.94
C PRO A 37 -1.98 -17.21 0.04
N PRO A 38 -1.78 -16.79 1.31
CA PRO A 38 -2.30 -15.56 1.92
C PRO A 38 -1.44 -14.32 1.60
N ILE A 39 -2.11 -13.27 1.10
CA ILE A 39 -1.50 -11.93 0.92
C ILE A 39 -1.90 -11.07 2.11
N THR A 40 -0.91 -10.42 2.73
CA THR A 40 -1.08 -9.48 3.86
C THR A 40 -0.57 -8.10 3.48
N PHE A 41 -1.27 -7.05 3.91
CA PHE A 41 -0.85 -5.67 3.74
C PHE A 41 -0.41 -5.08 5.07
N SER A 42 0.53 -4.16 5.04
CA SER A 42 0.94 -3.38 6.20
C SER A 42 1.32 -1.99 5.74
N TRP A 43 0.86 -0.98 6.45
CA TRP A 43 1.17 0.39 6.12
C TRP A 43 2.22 0.95 7.07
N LYS A 44 3.08 1.80 6.56
CA LYS A 44 4.02 2.59 7.35
C LYS A 44 3.97 4.03 6.90
N LYS A 45 4.23 4.92 7.83
CA LYS A 45 4.43 6.34 7.59
C LYS A 45 5.71 6.77 8.26
N ASP A 46 6.66 7.32 7.52
CA ASP A 46 7.94 7.82 8.06
C ASP A 46 8.58 6.77 9.00
N GLN A 47 8.66 5.51 8.55
CA GLN A 47 9.13 4.34 9.30
C GLN A 47 8.23 3.85 10.46
N LYS A 48 7.15 4.54 10.82
CA LYS A 48 6.21 4.12 11.86
C LYS A 48 5.09 3.26 11.27
N PRO A 49 4.76 2.09 11.86
CA PRO A 49 3.64 1.28 11.40
C PRO A 49 2.31 2.01 11.60
N LEU A 50 1.41 1.85 10.63
CA LEU A 50 0.03 2.32 10.68
C LEU A 50 -0.89 1.12 10.76
N GLU A 51 -1.82 1.15 11.72
CA GLU A 51 -2.79 0.08 11.95
C GLU A 51 -4.20 0.43 11.41
N SER A 52 -4.43 1.70 11.08
CA SER A 52 -5.73 2.19 10.59
C SER A 52 -5.82 2.11 9.06
N PHE A 53 -6.13 0.94 8.53
CA PHE A 53 -6.40 0.74 7.11
C PHE A 53 -7.49 -0.33 6.91
N THR A 54 -8.13 -0.29 5.76
CA THR A 54 -9.18 -1.25 5.41
C THR A 54 -8.65 -2.21 4.36
N GLU A 55 -8.67 -3.51 4.64
CA GLU A 55 -8.30 -4.54 3.67
C GLU A 55 -9.55 -5.14 3.02
N THR A 56 -9.50 -5.32 1.71
CA THR A 56 -10.52 -6.00 0.92
C THR A 56 -9.89 -7.17 0.18
N ALA A 57 -10.49 -8.34 0.38
CA ALA A 57 -10.05 -9.60 -0.20
C ALA A 57 -11.00 -10.05 -1.31
N LYS A 58 -10.68 -9.76 -2.58
CA LYS A 58 -11.50 -10.20 -3.73
C LYS A 58 -10.68 -11.08 -4.66
N LYS A 59 -10.66 -12.40 -4.43
CA LYS A 59 -9.90 -13.34 -5.28
C LYS A 59 -10.15 -13.07 -6.77
N PRO A 60 -9.11 -12.99 -7.61
CA PRO A 60 -7.68 -13.25 -7.34
C PRO A 60 -6.88 -12.06 -6.80
N TYR A 61 -7.53 -10.93 -6.49
CA TYR A 61 -6.90 -9.68 -6.08
C TYR A 61 -7.07 -9.41 -4.58
N ARG A 62 -6.10 -8.74 -3.98
CA ARG A 62 -6.30 -8.12 -2.67
C ARG A 62 -5.93 -6.65 -2.72
N SER A 63 -6.67 -5.84 -1.99
CA SER A 63 -6.52 -4.40 -1.95
C SER A 63 -6.57 -3.92 -0.52
N SER A 64 -5.77 -2.92 -0.19
CA SER A 64 -5.76 -2.24 1.09
C SER A 64 -5.90 -0.75 0.86
N LEU A 65 -6.85 -0.12 1.55
CA LEU A 65 -7.16 1.28 1.46
C LEU A 65 -6.82 1.95 2.79
N LEU A 66 -5.89 2.89 2.77
CA LEU A 66 -5.54 3.76 3.88
C LEU A 66 -6.13 5.15 3.60
N VAL A 67 -6.99 5.63 4.50
CA VAL A 67 -7.59 6.96 4.41
C VAL A 67 -6.84 7.88 5.37
N VAL A 68 -6.16 8.88 4.83
CA VAL A 68 -5.40 9.87 5.60
C VAL A 68 -6.18 11.17 5.61
N THR A 69 -6.56 11.63 6.80
CA THR A 69 -7.11 12.98 6.97
C THR A 69 -5.99 13.96 7.23
N VAL A 70 -5.82 14.93 6.35
CA VAL A 70 -4.78 15.96 6.48
C VAL A 70 -5.25 17.00 7.48
N LYS A 71 -4.75 16.91 8.72
CA LYS A 71 -5.08 17.88 9.78
C LYS A 71 -4.05 19.00 9.88
N ASP A 72 -2.78 18.65 9.73
CA ASP A 72 -1.64 19.53 9.96
C ASP A 72 -0.38 18.94 9.29
N GLN A 73 0.77 19.59 9.46
CA GLN A 73 2.05 19.15 8.90
C GLN A 73 2.43 17.70 9.25
N THR A 74 2.02 17.20 10.41
CA THR A 74 2.25 15.81 10.82
C THR A 74 1.49 14.80 9.99
N SER A 75 0.52 15.22 9.16
CA SER A 75 -0.22 14.36 8.23
C SER A 75 0.54 14.10 6.93
N PHE A 76 1.48 14.98 6.58
CA PHE A 76 2.39 14.78 5.45
C PHE A 76 3.55 13.87 5.87
N GLY A 77 4.19 13.24 4.89
CA GLY A 77 5.25 12.27 5.11
C GLY A 77 5.28 11.21 4.02
N GLU A 78 6.22 10.29 4.15
CA GLU A 78 6.39 9.16 3.23
C GLU A 78 5.50 8.00 3.66
N TYR A 79 4.55 7.58 2.81
CA TYR A 79 3.68 6.45 3.10
C TYR A 79 4.13 5.22 2.34
N ILE A 80 4.42 4.13 3.06
CA ILE A 80 4.93 2.90 2.49
C ILE A 80 3.91 1.78 2.70
N CYS A 81 3.40 1.22 1.61
CA CYS A 81 2.63 -0.01 1.64
C CYS A 81 3.56 -1.21 1.51
N HIS A 82 3.58 -2.06 2.53
CA HIS A 82 4.27 -3.35 2.54
C HIS A 82 3.27 -4.45 2.19
N ILE A 83 3.54 -5.17 1.11
CA ILE A 83 2.75 -6.30 0.65
C ILE A 83 3.59 -7.55 0.86
N ARG A 84 3.02 -8.55 1.51
CA ARG A 84 3.66 -9.85 1.69
C ARG A 84 2.75 -10.95 1.20
N ASP A 85 3.30 -11.80 0.35
CA ASP A 85 2.75 -13.04 -0.18
C ASP A 85 3.45 -14.23 0.55
N ARG A 86 2.96 -15.46 0.38
CA ARG A 86 3.61 -16.68 0.90
C ARG A 86 5.01 -16.93 0.34
N PHE A 87 5.34 -16.38 -0.82
CA PHE A 87 6.64 -16.61 -1.46
C PHE A 87 7.56 -15.37 -1.45
N GLN A 88 7.00 -14.17 -1.54
CA GLN A 88 7.77 -12.94 -1.69
C GLN A 88 7.10 -11.77 -0.98
N SER A 89 7.87 -10.72 -0.68
CA SER A 89 7.35 -9.45 -0.19
C SER A 89 7.81 -8.32 -1.08
N THR A 90 6.94 -7.35 -1.29
CA THR A 90 7.22 -6.14 -2.05
C THR A 90 6.75 -4.93 -1.25
N THR A 91 7.40 -3.79 -1.43
CA THR A 91 7.07 -2.55 -0.74
C THR A 91 6.95 -1.44 -1.75
N HIS A 92 6.01 -0.53 -1.53
CA HIS A 92 5.78 0.59 -2.42
C HIS A 92 5.60 1.88 -1.62
N THR A 93 6.38 2.87 -2.00
CA THR A 93 6.39 4.21 -1.40
C THR A 93 5.49 5.15 -2.19
N ILE A 94 4.75 6.00 -1.47
CA ILE A 94 3.80 7.01 -1.98
C ILE A 94 4.18 8.37 -1.41
#